data_AF-A0A9E7ITY2-F1
#
_entry.id   AF-A0A9E7ITY2-F1
#
_cell.length_a   1.000
_cell.length_b   1.000
_cell.length_c   1.000
_cell.angle_alpha   90.00
_cell.angle_beta   90.00
_cell.angle_gamma   90.00
#
_symmetry.space_group_name_H-M   'P 1'
#
loop_
_entity.id
_entity.type
_entity.pdbx_description
1 polymer ?
#
loop_
_entity_poly.entity_id
_entity_poly.type
_entity_poly.pdbx_seq_one_letter_code
_entity_poly.pdbx_strand_id
1 'polypeptide(L)'
;MSYKWRSTSIKIILALFFISLLLFAFSFVNHNTYTGESFANEYNLPIGQSMFEGDSILGENQSIQVPLLGNLPFIAHQITSLDLQGILITLTTGTVPFDFATISSEGIDSYGKAQGFEGPGYLTYEGNQLAVKAPHTYVWGYSAPYKVLTKTSDGVDVVENGTVVKSIPTSEIKNTDFGSKYYNTTTIQNWYNYDSDKSNFTLERGIVNFSDGRNDISAGNVSIIFGNNVSDYVAAYPDGTPIVLYMGNVTEEDGEVYSTSLGSHPEYGDGVREFNARSFVDAWNNTVIPPNSSGNGKAYIDFGSASDSNAPGGSASHGVCPPARVLRAAVLAEGFGLPVGMCGDNDAVLFGFNPSEDIKVTNNHDYPVKIVMWTEGSGPSMAIYGKIERFIPS
;
A
#
# COMPACT_ATOMS: atom_id res chain seq x y z
N MET A 1 47.93 -55.99 -11.13
CA MET A 1 47.46 -55.38 -9.86
C MET A 1 47.51 -56.42 -8.75
N SER A 2 48.19 -56.12 -7.65
CA SER A 2 48.45 -57.05 -6.52
C SER A 2 47.16 -57.45 -5.78
N TYR A 3 47.04 -58.71 -5.36
CA TYR A 3 45.89 -59.26 -4.60
C TYR A 3 45.58 -58.46 -3.32
N LYS A 4 46.59 -57.82 -2.72
CA LYS A 4 46.45 -56.89 -1.58
C LYS A 4 45.65 -55.64 -1.93
N TRP A 5 45.84 -55.08 -3.13
CA TRP A 5 45.09 -53.91 -3.58
C TRP A 5 43.61 -54.24 -3.76
N ARG A 6 43.29 -55.37 -4.41
CA ARG A 6 41.91 -55.85 -4.55
C ARG A 6 41.23 -56.09 -3.19
N SER A 7 41.91 -56.76 -2.25
CA SER A 7 41.37 -57.00 -0.91
C SER A 7 41.13 -55.70 -0.12
N THR A 8 42.04 -54.73 -0.25
CA THR A 8 41.92 -53.43 0.43
C THR A 8 40.79 -52.60 -0.19
N SER A 9 40.69 -52.53 -1.51
CA SER A 9 39.59 -51.84 -2.20
C SER A 9 38.23 -52.45 -1.87
N ILE A 10 38.11 -53.78 -1.83
CA ILE A 10 36.85 -54.46 -1.44
C ILE A 10 36.45 -54.12 0.01
N LYS A 11 37.42 -54.11 0.94
CA LYS A 11 37.16 -53.71 2.34
C LYS A 11 36.73 -52.25 2.46
N ILE A 12 37.34 -51.35 1.70
CA ILE A 12 36.96 -49.93 1.67
C ILE A 12 35.54 -49.78 1.11
N ILE A 13 35.21 -50.46 0.00
CA ILE A 13 33.85 -50.42 -0.58
C ILE A 13 32.82 -50.98 0.40
N LEU A 14 33.11 -52.11 1.06
CA LEU A 14 32.21 -52.70 2.07
C LEU A 14 32.04 -51.79 3.28
N ALA A 15 33.12 -51.14 3.75
CA ALA A 15 33.06 -50.19 4.85
C ALA A 15 32.23 -48.95 4.46
N LEU A 16 32.44 -48.39 3.26
CA LEU A 16 31.65 -47.28 2.74
C LEU A 16 30.18 -47.67 2.58
N PHE A 17 29.89 -48.87 2.07
CA PHE A 17 28.52 -49.37 1.96
C PHE A 17 27.86 -49.49 3.33
N PHE A 18 28.55 -50.05 4.33
CA PHE A 18 28.03 -50.13 5.70
C PHE A 18 27.81 -48.77 6.34
N ILE A 19 28.74 -47.82 6.11
CA ILE A 19 28.61 -46.44 6.57
C ILE A 19 27.39 -45.79 5.90
N SER A 20 27.23 -45.89 4.58
CA SER A 20 26.06 -45.36 3.87
C SER A 20 24.75 -45.96 4.39
N LEU A 21 24.73 -47.26 4.69
CA LEU A 21 23.55 -47.97 5.20
C LEU A 21 23.22 -47.53 6.64
N LEU A 22 24.25 -47.32 7.47
CA LEU A 22 24.10 -46.74 8.81
C LEU A 22 23.61 -45.29 8.76
N LEU A 23 24.19 -44.45 7.90
CA LEU A 23 23.78 -43.05 7.70
C LEU A 23 22.33 -42.97 7.23
N PHE A 24 21.95 -43.83 6.28
CA PHE A 24 20.58 -43.94 5.78
C PHE A 24 19.61 -44.42 6.87
N ALA A 25 19.98 -45.43 7.67
CA ALA A 25 19.15 -45.86 8.80
C ALA A 25 19.03 -44.76 9.87
N PHE A 26 20.11 -44.02 10.15
CA PHE A 26 20.12 -42.93 11.12
C PHE A 26 19.24 -41.76 10.68
N SER A 27 19.17 -41.46 9.38
CA SER A 27 18.32 -40.40 8.87
C SER A 27 16.83 -40.70 9.03
N PHE A 28 16.40 -41.96 9.01
CA PHE A 28 15.01 -42.33 9.30
C PHE A 28 14.62 -42.14 10.77
N VAL A 29 15.59 -42.27 11.69
CA VAL A 29 15.36 -42.15 13.13
C VAL A 29 15.44 -40.70 13.60
N ASN A 30 16.28 -39.88 12.95
CA ASN A 30 16.51 -38.47 13.31
C ASN A 30 16.06 -37.49 12.21
N HIS A 31 15.01 -37.84 11.45
CA HIS A 31 14.46 -36.92 10.47
C HIS A 31 13.77 -35.75 11.19
N ASN A 32 14.29 -34.54 11.03
CA ASN A 32 13.58 -33.35 11.48
C ASN A 32 12.47 -33.02 10.46
N THR A 33 11.22 -33.09 10.88
CA THR A 33 10.10 -32.57 10.08
C THR A 33 9.95 -31.09 10.35
N TYR A 34 10.18 -30.26 9.34
CA TYR A 34 9.89 -28.83 9.39
C TYR A 34 8.50 -28.59 8.82
N THR A 35 7.72 -27.77 9.52
CA THR A 35 6.55 -27.10 8.92
C THR A 35 6.94 -25.67 8.56
N GLY A 36 6.23 -25.07 7.62
CA GLY A 36 6.41 -23.66 7.27
C GLY A 36 6.25 -22.74 8.48
N GLU A 37 5.27 -23.03 9.35
CA GLU A 37 5.04 -22.28 10.60
C GLU A 37 6.20 -22.44 11.60
N SER A 38 6.67 -23.67 11.85
CA SER A 38 7.78 -23.90 12.79
C SER A 38 9.06 -23.20 12.31
N PHE A 39 9.30 -23.23 11.00
CA PHE A 39 10.45 -22.61 10.37
C PHE A 39 10.35 -21.08 10.41
N ALA A 40 9.18 -20.54 10.08
CA ALA A 40 8.94 -19.11 10.16
C ALA A 40 9.16 -18.55 11.57
N ASN A 41 8.71 -19.28 12.59
CA ASN A 41 8.93 -18.90 13.98
C ASN A 41 10.41 -19.01 14.40
N GLU A 42 11.11 -20.07 13.98
CA GLU A 42 12.53 -20.26 14.31
C GLU A 42 13.42 -19.18 13.70
N TYR A 43 13.14 -18.79 12.45
CA TYR A 43 13.95 -17.83 11.70
C TYR A 43 13.35 -16.41 11.66
N ASN A 44 12.29 -16.15 12.44
CA ASN A 44 11.56 -14.88 12.50
C ASN A 44 11.19 -14.33 11.11
N LEU A 45 10.61 -15.18 10.27
CA LEU A 45 10.23 -14.77 8.93
C LEU A 45 9.11 -13.72 8.98
N PRO A 46 9.20 -12.68 8.13
CA PRO A 46 8.27 -11.56 8.14
C PRO A 46 6.98 -11.92 7.38
N ILE A 47 6.18 -12.84 7.95
CA ILE A 47 4.88 -13.23 7.40
C ILE A 47 4.00 -11.99 7.22
N GLY A 48 3.41 -11.85 6.04
CA GLY A 48 2.64 -10.69 5.58
C GLY A 48 3.47 -9.63 4.86
N GLN A 49 4.79 -9.77 4.74
CA GLN A 49 5.62 -8.81 3.99
C GLN A 49 5.35 -8.90 2.49
N SER A 50 5.32 -7.74 1.81
CA SER A 50 5.31 -7.66 0.35
C SER A 50 6.60 -8.22 -0.26
N MET A 51 6.47 -9.06 -1.27
CA MET A 51 7.57 -9.76 -1.95
C MET A 51 7.49 -9.55 -3.46
N PHE A 52 8.64 -9.38 -4.10
CA PHE A 52 8.78 -9.38 -5.56
C PHE A 52 9.50 -10.63 -6.04
N GLU A 53 9.33 -10.96 -7.32
CA GLU A 53 10.06 -12.07 -7.92
C GLU A 53 11.59 -11.89 -7.75
N GLY A 54 12.24 -12.93 -7.22
CA GLY A 54 13.66 -12.95 -6.90
C GLY A 54 14.01 -12.59 -5.45
N ASP A 55 13.08 -11.99 -4.69
CA ASP A 55 13.30 -11.64 -3.28
C ASP A 55 13.48 -12.90 -2.43
N SER A 56 14.43 -12.87 -1.49
CA SER A 56 14.57 -13.97 -0.54
C SER A 56 13.57 -13.82 0.60
N ILE A 57 12.85 -14.91 0.93
CA ILE A 57 11.94 -14.94 2.08
C ILE A 57 12.69 -14.80 3.42
N LEU A 58 14.02 -14.95 3.40
CA LEU A 58 14.90 -14.83 4.56
C LEU A 58 15.45 -13.39 4.74
N GLY A 59 15.03 -12.44 3.90
CA GLY A 59 15.53 -11.07 3.92
C GLY A 59 17.00 -10.98 3.47
N GLU A 60 17.86 -10.39 4.30
CA GLU A 60 19.30 -10.24 3.99
C GLU A 60 20.09 -11.56 4.07
N ASN A 61 19.53 -12.59 4.72
CA ASN A 61 20.16 -13.90 4.81
C ASN A 61 19.95 -14.66 3.50
N GLN A 62 21.03 -15.18 2.91
CA GLN A 62 20.95 -15.82 1.59
C GLN A 62 20.72 -17.34 1.62
N SER A 63 20.96 -18.01 2.74
CA SER A 63 20.77 -19.47 2.85
C SER A 63 20.72 -19.93 4.30
N ILE A 64 20.01 -21.04 4.53
CA ILE A 64 20.02 -21.79 5.79
C ILE A 64 20.72 -23.12 5.53
N GLN A 65 21.63 -23.50 6.42
CA GLN A 65 22.38 -24.75 6.34
C GLN A 65 22.01 -25.63 7.53
N VAL A 66 21.69 -26.89 7.25
CA VAL A 66 21.28 -27.86 8.28
C VAL A 66 22.21 -29.09 8.28
N PRO A 67 22.37 -29.81 9.40
CA PRO A 67 23.21 -31.00 9.45
C PRO A 67 22.74 -32.07 8.45
N LEU A 68 23.66 -32.57 7.60
CA LEU A 68 23.34 -33.56 6.57
C LEU A 68 22.70 -34.83 7.16
N LEU A 69 23.17 -35.27 8.33
CA LEU A 69 22.76 -36.55 8.95
C LEU A 69 21.27 -36.61 9.30
N GLY A 70 20.63 -35.46 9.59
CA GLY A 70 19.19 -35.36 9.84
C GLY A 70 18.37 -34.95 8.63
N ASN A 71 19.03 -34.60 7.51
CA ASN A 71 18.41 -33.95 6.36
C ASN A 71 18.96 -34.52 5.03
N LEU A 72 19.24 -35.83 5.00
CA LEU A 72 19.78 -36.50 3.81
C LEU A 72 19.00 -36.22 2.51
N PRO A 73 17.65 -36.11 2.50
CA PRO A 73 16.92 -35.80 1.27
C PRO A 73 17.37 -34.50 0.59
N PHE A 74 17.85 -33.50 1.34
CA PHE A 74 18.24 -32.21 0.75
C PHE A 74 19.49 -32.32 -0.13
N ILE A 75 20.38 -33.30 0.12
CA ILE A 75 21.55 -33.52 -0.78
C ILE A 75 21.10 -34.05 -2.14
N ALA A 76 20.00 -34.79 -2.20
CA ALA A 76 19.46 -35.29 -3.45
C ALA A 76 19.04 -34.11 -4.34
N HIS A 77 18.41 -33.08 -3.75
CA HIS A 77 18.08 -31.84 -4.46
C HIS A 77 19.31 -31.18 -5.09
N GLN A 78 20.41 -31.05 -4.32
CA GLN A 78 21.66 -30.45 -4.81
C GLN A 78 22.26 -31.23 -5.99
N ILE A 79 22.20 -32.56 -5.93
CA ILE A 79 22.69 -33.43 -7.01
C ILE A 79 21.82 -33.30 -8.26
N THR A 80 20.49 -33.32 -8.11
CA THR A 80 19.56 -33.26 -9.25
C THR A 80 19.51 -31.89 -9.92
N SER A 81 19.70 -30.81 -9.15
CA SER A 81 19.79 -29.44 -9.66
C SER A 81 21.17 -29.07 -10.20
N LEU A 82 22.16 -29.97 -10.06
CA LEU A 82 23.56 -29.75 -10.38
C LEU A 82 24.16 -28.54 -9.64
N ASP A 83 23.69 -28.25 -8.42
CA ASP A 83 24.27 -27.22 -7.56
C ASP A 83 25.62 -27.68 -7.00
N LEU A 84 26.68 -27.41 -7.75
CA LEU A 84 28.06 -27.73 -7.38
C LEU A 84 28.50 -27.01 -6.10
N GLN A 85 27.95 -25.83 -5.81
CA GLN A 85 28.29 -25.08 -4.59
C GLN A 85 27.67 -25.75 -3.37
N GLY A 86 26.37 -26.10 -3.44
CA GLY A 86 25.68 -26.85 -2.40
C GLY A 86 26.33 -28.21 -2.11
N ILE A 87 26.74 -28.94 -3.16
CA ILE A 87 27.47 -30.21 -3.02
C ILE A 87 28.83 -30.00 -2.33
N LEU A 88 29.60 -28.98 -2.74
CA LEU A 88 30.91 -28.70 -2.15
C LEU A 88 30.82 -28.31 -0.68
N ILE A 89 29.86 -27.45 -0.32
CA ILE A 89 29.57 -27.10 1.08
C ILE A 89 29.27 -28.36 1.87
N THR A 90 28.39 -29.22 1.36
CA THR A 90 28.00 -30.47 2.03
C THR A 90 29.19 -31.39 2.30
N LEU A 91 30.07 -31.58 1.31
CA LEU A 91 31.24 -32.45 1.44
C LEU A 91 32.30 -31.88 2.40
N THR A 92 32.42 -30.55 2.49
CA THR A 92 33.48 -29.89 3.28
C THR A 92 33.08 -29.59 4.72
N THR A 93 31.79 -29.33 4.98
CA THR A 93 31.28 -28.87 6.28
C THR A 93 30.44 -29.91 7.00
N GLY A 94 29.87 -30.88 6.28
CA GLY A 94 28.88 -31.80 6.81
C GLY A 94 27.47 -31.20 6.97
N THR A 95 27.24 -29.98 6.49
CA THR A 95 25.92 -29.33 6.44
C THR A 95 25.43 -29.16 5.00
N VAL A 96 24.14 -29.31 4.78
CA VAL A 96 23.49 -29.21 3.46
C VAL A 96 22.59 -27.97 3.42
N PRO A 97 22.50 -27.23 2.28
CA PRO A 97 21.51 -26.18 2.11
C PRO A 97 20.10 -26.71 2.32
N PHE A 98 19.26 -25.92 3.00
CA PHE A 98 17.87 -26.25 3.25
C PHE A 98 17.07 -26.25 1.93
N ASP A 99 16.27 -27.30 1.69
CA ASP A 99 15.38 -27.36 0.52
C ASP A 99 13.99 -26.82 0.89
N PHE A 100 13.72 -25.58 0.47
CA PHE A 100 12.46 -24.88 0.76
C PHE A 100 11.24 -25.52 0.11
N ALA A 101 11.41 -26.36 -0.91
CA ALA A 101 10.29 -27.09 -1.51
C ALA A 101 9.64 -28.07 -0.51
N THR A 102 10.31 -28.39 0.59
CA THR A 102 9.75 -29.27 1.64
C THR A 102 8.79 -28.56 2.60
N ILE A 103 8.88 -27.24 2.71
CA ILE A 103 8.05 -26.42 3.62
C ILE A 103 7.19 -25.40 2.90
N SER A 104 7.27 -25.32 1.56
CA SER A 104 6.57 -24.32 0.75
C SER A 104 5.53 -24.96 -0.17
N SER A 105 4.42 -24.26 -0.43
CA SER A 105 3.35 -24.73 -1.33
C SER A 105 3.39 -24.07 -2.70
N GLU A 106 3.48 -22.74 -2.75
CA GLU A 106 3.47 -21.94 -3.98
C GLU A 106 4.35 -20.69 -3.87
N GLY A 107 4.77 -20.17 -5.03
CA GLY A 107 5.46 -18.87 -5.13
C GLY A 107 6.86 -18.81 -4.52
N ILE A 108 7.42 -19.93 -4.03
CA ILE A 108 8.75 -20.01 -3.42
C ILE A 108 9.55 -21.12 -4.13
N ASP A 109 10.78 -20.82 -4.53
CA ASP A 109 11.71 -21.79 -5.11
C ASP A 109 12.39 -22.65 -4.04
N SER A 110 13.13 -23.68 -4.45
CA SER A 110 13.84 -24.56 -3.51
C SER A 110 14.95 -23.87 -2.71
N TYR A 111 15.34 -22.65 -3.10
CA TYR A 111 16.35 -21.83 -2.42
C TYR A 111 15.71 -20.74 -1.54
N GLY A 112 14.38 -20.70 -1.40
CA GLY A 112 13.69 -19.73 -0.57
C GLY A 112 13.55 -18.35 -1.23
N LYS A 113 13.52 -18.29 -2.56
CA LYS A 113 13.23 -17.06 -3.31
C LYS A 113 11.80 -17.05 -3.83
N ALA A 114 11.19 -15.88 -3.79
CA ALA A 114 9.91 -15.64 -4.40
C ALA A 114 9.99 -15.80 -5.94
N GLN A 115 9.03 -16.50 -6.56
CA GLN A 115 9.05 -16.77 -8.01
C GLN A 115 7.66 -17.01 -8.60
N GLY A 116 7.53 -16.83 -9.92
CA GLY A 116 6.37 -17.31 -10.67
C GLY A 116 5.12 -16.42 -10.58
N PHE A 117 5.30 -15.13 -10.29
CA PHE A 117 4.23 -14.14 -10.28
C PHE A 117 4.75 -12.76 -10.70
N GLU A 118 3.86 -11.89 -11.16
CA GLU A 118 4.16 -10.49 -11.47
C GLU A 118 3.51 -9.54 -10.46
N GLY A 119 4.23 -8.46 -10.14
CA GLY A 119 3.76 -7.43 -9.21
C GLY A 119 4.07 -7.74 -7.73
N PRO A 120 3.51 -6.94 -6.80
CA PRO A 120 3.82 -7.01 -5.38
C PRO A 120 3.05 -8.16 -4.71
N GLY A 121 3.62 -9.37 -4.72
CA GLY A 121 3.12 -10.51 -3.94
C GLY A 121 3.29 -10.30 -2.44
N TYR A 122 2.92 -11.29 -1.63
CA TYR A 122 3.18 -11.25 -0.19
C TYR A 122 3.43 -12.64 0.39
N LEU A 123 4.34 -12.71 1.38
CA LEU A 123 4.66 -13.94 2.10
C LEU A 123 3.53 -14.28 3.07
N THR A 124 3.04 -15.50 3.07
CA THR A 124 1.95 -15.96 3.93
C THR A 124 2.04 -17.47 4.19
N TYR A 125 1.04 -18.00 4.89
CA TYR A 125 0.85 -19.43 5.06
C TYR A 125 -0.26 -19.96 4.16
N GLU A 126 -0.07 -21.17 3.67
CA GLU A 126 -1.12 -22.00 3.09
C GLU A 126 -1.20 -23.31 3.87
N GLY A 127 -2.19 -23.41 4.75
CA GLY A 127 -2.20 -24.47 5.77
C GLY A 127 -0.95 -24.37 6.65
N ASN A 128 -0.13 -25.42 6.67
CA ASN A 128 1.12 -25.49 7.46
C ASN A 128 2.38 -25.21 6.61
N GLN A 129 2.23 -24.77 5.37
CA GLN A 129 3.34 -24.47 4.45
C GLN A 129 3.48 -22.96 4.23
N LEU A 130 4.68 -22.52 3.86
CA LEU A 130 4.96 -21.16 3.41
C LEU A 130 4.49 -20.99 1.96
N ALA A 131 3.97 -19.81 1.65
CA ALA A 131 3.57 -19.44 0.31
C ALA A 131 3.91 -17.97 0.05
N VAL A 132 4.30 -17.64 -1.18
CA VAL A 132 4.24 -16.25 -1.64
C VAL A 132 3.08 -16.15 -2.61
N LYS A 133 2.01 -15.46 -2.18
CA LYS A 133 0.82 -15.28 -3.00
C LYS A 133 1.01 -14.12 -3.95
N ALA A 134 0.67 -14.36 -5.21
CA ALA A 134 0.57 -13.30 -6.21
C ALA A 134 -0.44 -12.23 -5.74
N PRO A 135 -0.25 -10.95 -6.10
CA PRO A 135 -1.26 -9.94 -5.82
C PRO A 135 -2.56 -10.31 -6.54
N HIS A 136 -3.69 -10.01 -5.90
CA HIS A 136 -4.97 -10.02 -6.60
C HIS A 136 -4.99 -8.94 -7.70
N THR A 137 -6.02 -8.93 -8.55
CA THR A 137 -6.18 -7.90 -9.61
C THR A 137 -6.08 -6.48 -9.06
N TYR A 138 -6.54 -6.25 -7.83
CA TYR A 138 -6.41 -4.99 -7.14
C TYR A 138 -5.83 -5.22 -5.75
N VAL A 139 -4.83 -4.42 -5.40
CA VAL A 139 -4.36 -4.31 -4.01
C VAL A 139 -4.59 -2.88 -3.57
N TRP A 140 -5.29 -2.74 -2.45
CA TRP A 140 -5.59 -1.44 -1.86
C TRP A 140 -5.53 -1.54 -0.34
N GLY A 141 -5.39 -0.41 0.32
CA GLY A 141 -5.41 -0.32 1.79
C GLY A 141 -5.83 1.07 2.22
N TYR A 142 -5.78 1.38 3.50
CA TYR A 142 -6.18 2.67 4.04
C TYR A 142 -4.95 3.53 4.33
N SER A 143 -4.98 4.79 3.90
CA SER A 143 -3.98 5.76 4.33
C SER A 143 -4.04 5.92 5.85
N ALA A 144 -2.89 5.91 6.50
CA ALA A 144 -2.80 6.13 7.94
C ALA A 144 -1.66 7.08 8.27
N PRO A 145 -1.83 7.95 9.29
CA PRO A 145 -0.74 8.79 9.76
C PRO A 145 0.43 7.93 10.23
N TYR A 146 1.60 8.12 9.61
CA TYR A 146 2.84 7.48 10.04
C TYR A 146 3.70 8.46 10.85
N LYS A 147 3.78 9.70 10.37
CA LYS A 147 4.49 10.79 11.03
C LYS A 147 3.57 11.99 11.14
N VAL A 148 3.42 12.50 12.35
CA VAL A 148 2.53 13.63 12.64
C VAL A 148 3.25 14.68 13.48
N LEU A 149 2.80 15.93 13.35
CA LEU A 149 3.04 16.96 14.34
C LEU A 149 1.87 16.96 15.32
N THR A 150 2.15 16.82 16.61
CA THR A 150 1.17 16.98 17.67
C THR A 150 1.38 18.32 18.35
N LYS A 151 0.36 19.17 18.39
CA LYS A 151 0.43 20.48 19.04
C LYS A 151 0.54 20.33 20.56
N THR A 152 1.51 21.00 21.16
CA THR A 152 1.69 21.10 22.61
C THR A 152 1.58 22.55 23.08
N SER A 153 1.53 22.77 24.40
CA SER A 153 1.47 24.11 24.99
C SER A 153 2.66 25.01 24.61
N ASP A 154 3.83 24.40 24.36
CA ASP A 154 5.11 25.10 24.21
C ASP A 154 5.79 24.85 22.86
N GLY A 155 5.08 24.19 21.93
CA GLY A 155 5.62 23.88 20.61
C GLY A 155 4.88 22.74 19.90
N VAL A 156 5.62 21.92 19.17
CA VAL A 156 5.11 20.73 18.47
C VAL A 156 6.00 19.53 18.73
N ASP A 157 5.37 18.37 18.97
CA ASP A 157 6.06 17.08 19.00
C ASP A 157 5.98 16.45 17.62
N VAL A 158 7.12 16.02 17.09
CA VAL A 158 7.19 15.12 15.94
C VAL A 158 7.03 13.70 16.47
N VAL A 159 5.91 13.09 16.11
CA VAL A 159 5.55 11.73 16.49
C VAL A 159 5.67 10.84 15.26
N GLU A 160 6.51 9.82 15.34
CA GLU A 160 6.71 8.83 14.28
C GLU A 160 6.31 7.45 14.82
N ASN A 161 5.37 6.80 14.12
CA ASN A 161 4.79 5.52 14.51
C ASN A 161 4.36 5.47 15.99
N GLY A 162 3.67 6.52 16.45
CA GLY A 162 3.19 6.66 17.82
C GLY A 162 4.24 7.04 18.88
N THR A 163 5.51 7.20 18.50
CA THR A 163 6.60 7.57 19.42
C THR A 163 7.06 9.00 19.15
N VAL A 164 7.20 9.81 20.20
CA VAL A 164 7.81 11.15 20.09
C VAL A 164 9.30 10.99 19.76
N VAL A 165 9.70 11.43 18.57
CA VAL A 165 11.10 11.35 18.11
C VAL A 165 11.83 12.69 18.25
N LYS A 166 11.09 13.80 18.29
CA LYS A 166 11.66 15.15 18.44
C LYS A 166 10.61 16.14 18.95
N SER A 167 10.96 17.01 19.87
CA SER A 167 10.13 18.16 20.27
C SER A 167 10.73 19.46 19.74
N ILE A 168 9.90 20.34 19.18
CA ILE A 168 10.32 21.60 18.55
C ILE A 168 9.61 22.76 19.27
N PRO A 169 10.34 23.69 19.88
CA PRO A 169 9.73 24.81 20.60
C PRO A 169 9.07 25.80 19.64
N THR A 170 8.05 26.53 20.10
CA THR A 170 7.30 27.52 19.30
C THR A 170 8.19 28.48 18.51
N SER A 171 9.31 28.93 19.10
CA SER A 171 10.26 29.86 18.46
C SER A 171 10.96 29.29 17.24
N GLU A 172 11.05 27.97 17.12
CA GLU A 172 11.78 27.25 16.07
C GLU A 172 10.86 26.67 14.98
N ILE A 173 9.54 26.62 15.19
CA ILE A 173 8.58 26.09 14.21
C ILE A 173 8.76 26.77 12.85
N LYS A 174 8.88 28.10 12.84
CA LYS A 174 9.03 28.90 11.61
C LYS A 174 10.34 28.66 10.85
N ASN A 175 11.36 28.15 11.54
CA ASN A 175 12.70 27.93 10.98
C ASN A 175 12.93 26.45 10.64
N THR A 176 11.98 25.57 10.98
CA THR A 176 12.05 24.16 10.68
C THR A 176 11.41 23.91 9.32
N ASP A 177 12.17 23.28 8.43
CA ASP A 177 11.63 22.81 7.16
C ASP A 177 10.84 21.52 7.40
N PHE A 178 9.53 21.67 7.45
CA PHE A 178 8.59 20.58 7.42
C PHE A 178 8.04 20.34 6.02
N GLY A 179 8.36 21.21 5.05
CA GLY A 179 7.63 21.32 3.79
C GLY A 179 7.68 20.04 2.96
N SER A 180 6.58 19.79 2.26
CA SER A 180 6.50 18.83 1.18
C SER A 180 5.95 19.52 -0.07
N LYS A 181 5.74 18.77 -1.15
CA LYS A 181 5.02 19.31 -2.31
C LYS A 181 3.52 19.56 -2.05
N TYR A 182 2.98 19.12 -0.91
CA TYR A 182 1.55 19.23 -0.55
C TYR A 182 1.26 20.29 0.49
N TYR A 183 2.25 20.70 1.28
CA TYR A 183 2.09 21.72 2.31
C TYR A 183 3.42 22.43 2.56
N ASN A 184 3.35 23.67 3.01
CA ASN A 184 4.54 24.48 3.29
C ASN A 184 4.56 24.94 4.75
N THR A 185 5.64 25.62 5.15
CA THR A 185 5.81 26.14 6.52
C THR A 185 4.67 27.07 6.93
N THR A 186 4.08 27.84 6.00
CA THR A 186 2.94 28.72 6.29
C THR A 186 1.69 27.92 6.64
N THR A 187 1.40 26.83 5.93
CA THR A 187 0.30 25.90 6.25
C THR A 187 0.42 25.39 7.69
N ILE A 188 1.61 24.95 8.08
CA ILE A 188 1.87 24.41 9.41
C ILE A 188 1.80 25.48 10.49
N GLN A 189 2.28 26.70 10.21
CA GLN A 189 2.12 27.83 11.13
C GLN A 189 0.65 28.19 11.35
N ASN A 190 -0.15 28.22 10.29
CA ASN A 190 -1.57 28.51 10.39
C ASN A 190 -2.28 27.43 11.22
N TRP A 191 -2.02 26.15 10.91
CA TRP A 191 -2.53 25.04 11.72
C TRP A 191 -2.14 25.20 13.20
N TYR A 192 -0.85 25.43 13.50
CA TYR A 192 -0.39 25.61 14.87
C TYR A 192 -1.07 26.79 15.58
N ASN A 193 -1.30 27.91 14.89
CA ASN A 193 -1.87 29.11 15.49
C ASN A 193 -3.38 29.01 15.74
N TYR A 194 -4.13 28.32 14.88
CA TYR A 194 -5.59 28.33 14.89
C TYR A 194 -6.24 27.05 15.40
N ASP A 195 -5.54 25.92 15.36
CA ASP A 195 -6.08 24.64 15.81
C ASP A 195 -5.94 24.46 17.33
N SER A 196 -6.72 23.54 17.88
CA SER A 196 -6.77 23.21 19.30
C SER A 196 -5.51 22.50 19.80
N ASP A 197 -5.20 22.63 21.09
CA ASP A 197 -4.12 21.87 21.70
C ASP A 197 -4.35 20.37 21.55
N LYS A 198 -3.27 19.61 21.31
CA LYS A 198 -3.29 18.17 20.98
C LYS A 198 -3.91 17.83 19.62
N SER A 199 -4.19 18.82 18.77
CA SER A 199 -4.46 18.56 17.37
C SER A 199 -3.23 17.90 16.71
N ASN A 200 -3.49 17.15 15.64
CA ASN A 200 -2.46 16.50 14.85
C ASN A 200 -2.44 17.07 13.43
N PHE A 201 -1.24 17.21 12.86
CA PHE A 201 -1.03 17.47 11.45
C PHE A 201 -0.21 16.34 10.85
N THR A 202 -0.78 15.62 9.89
CA THR A 202 -0.12 14.47 9.27
C THR A 202 0.93 14.91 8.26
N LEU A 203 2.19 14.56 8.52
CA LEU A 203 3.32 14.84 7.64
C LEU A 203 3.54 13.74 6.60
N GLU A 204 3.51 12.49 7.04
CA GLU A 204 3.77 11.31 6.21
C GLU A 204 2.72 10.24 6.50
N ARG A 205 2.32 9.53 5.45
CA ARG A 205 1.27 8.50 5.50
C ARG A 205 1.82 7.15 5.09
N GLY A 206 1.56 6.14 5.92
CA GLY A 206 1.74 4.74 5.57
C GLY A 206 0.45 4.15 5.00
N ILE A 207 0.44 2.84 4.79
CA ILE A 207 -0.77 2.09 4.45
C ILE A 207 -1.01 1.00 5.46
N VAL A 208 -2.26 0.91 5.92
CA VAL A 208 -2.74 -0.11 6.85
C VAL A 208 -3.93 -0.87 6.28
N ASN A 209 -4.24 -2.03 6.86
CA ASN A 209 -5.45 -2.80 6.54
C ASN A 209 -5.58 -3.10 5.03
N PHE A 210 -4.55 -3.72 4.46
CA PHE A 210 -4.56 -4.13 3.07
C PHE A 210 -5.70 -5.10 2.75
N SER A 211 -6.23 -5.00 1.52
CA SER A 211 -7.35 -5.79 1.01
C SER A 211 -7.06 -7.30 0.92
N ASP A 212 -5.79 -7.68 0.89
CA ASP A 212 -5.33 -9.07 0.88
C ASP A 212 -4.72 -9.52 2.22
N GLY A 213 -4.82 -8.69 3.26
CA GLY A 213 -4.38 -9.03 4.61
C GLY A 213 -2.87 -9.03 4.84
N ARG A 214 -2.09 -8.49 3.89
CA ARG A 214 -0.64 -8.29 4.10
C ARG A 214 -0.38 -7.23 5.19
N ASN A 215 0.87 -7.19 5.66
CA ASN A 215 1.28 -6.29 6.72
C ASN A 215 1.18 -4.82 6.31
N ASP A 216 0.90 -3.98 7.31
CA ASP A 216 0.98 -2.54 7.21
C ASP A 216 2.39 -2.11 6.79
N ILE A 217 2.48 -1.01 6.04
CA ILE A 217 3.75 -0.46 5.56
C ILE A 217 3.92 1.00 5.96
N SER A 218 5.16 1.35 6.30
CA SER A 218 5.55 2.73 6.58
C SER A 218 5.49 3.61 5.32
N ALA A 219 5.47 4.93 5.51
CA ALA A 219 5.47 5.88 4.41
C ALA A 219 6.64 5.67 3.43
N GLY A 220 7.86 5.47 3.94
CA GLY A 220 9.04 5.22 3.10
C GLY A 220 8.98 3.91 2.31
N ASN A 221 8.28 2.90 2.83
CA ASN A 221 8.13 1.61 2.13
C ASN A 221 7.09 1.68 1.01
N VAL A 222 6.14 2.63 1.04
CA VAL A 222 5.18 2.81 -0.06
C VAL A 222 5.91 3.07 -1.38
N SER A 223 6.88 3.99 -1.40
CA SER A 223 7.64 4.30 -2.62
C SER A 223 8.56 3.16 -3.07
N ILE A 224 9.10 2.38 -2.12
CA ILE A 224 9.98 1.25 -2.41
C ILE A 224 9.20 0.12 -3.08
N ILE A 225 8.01 -0.18 -2.57
CA ILE A 225 7.18 -1.31 -3.02
C ILE A 225 6.36 -0.91 -4.25
N PHE A 226 5.63 0.21 -4.19
CA PHE A 226 4.65 0.58 -5.21
C PHE A 226 5.10 1.74 -6.12
N GLY A 227 6.27 2.32 -5.85
CA GLY A 227 6.83 3.43 -6.64
C GLY A 227 6.38 4.82 -6.19
N ASN A 228 7.09 5.84 -6.68
CA ASN A 228 6.88 7.24 -6.27
C ASN A 228 5.49 7.77 -6.64
N ASN A 229 4.92 7.37 -7.78
CA ASN A 229 3.59 7.82 -8.19
C ASN A 229 2.51 7.40 -7.18
N VAL A 230 2.63 6.19 -6.62
CA VAL A 230 1.70 5.69 -5.61
C VAL A 230 1.96 6.38 -4.28
N SER A 231 3.21 6.57 -3.88
CA SER A 231 3.55 7.35 -2.68
C SER A 231 2.99 8.78 -2.73
N ASP A 232 3.05 9.39 -3.91
CA ASP A 232 2.49 10.70 -4.16
C ASP A 232 0.96 10.68 -4.04
N TYR A 233 0.31 9.68 -4.61
CA TYR A 233 -1.12 9.48 -4.47
C TYR A 233 -1.51 9.29 -3.00
N VAL A 234 -0.81 8.46 -2.22
CA VAL A 234 -1.09 8.27 -0.78
C VAL A 234 -0.99 9.58 0.01
N ALA A 235 0.02 10.41 -0.28
CA ALA A 235 0.22 11.68 0.42
C ALA A 235 -0.82 12.75 0.06
N ALA A 236 -1.44 12.65 -1.10
CA ALA A 236 -2.42 13.62 -1.63
C ALA A 236 -3.79 13.56 -0.93
N TYR A 237 -4.17 12.41 -0.35
CA TYR A 237 -5.52 12.18 0.20
C TYR A 237 -5.54 12.26 1.74
N PRO A 238 -6.72 12.49 2.33
CA PRO A 238 -6.91 12.51 3.78
C PRO A 238 -6.51 11.20 4.45
N ASP A 239 -6.39 11.27 5.78
CA ASP A 239 -6.18 10.09 6.62
C ASP A 239 -7.42 9.19 6.61
N GLY A 240 -7.23 7.88 6.52
CA GLY A 240 -8.31 6.90 6.47
C GLY A 240 -8.99 6.78 5.10
N THR A 241 -8.48 7.45 4.06
CA THR A 241 -8.97 7.26 2.68
C THR A 241 -8.44 5.92 2.14
N PRO A 242 -9.29 5.08 1.52
CA PRO A 242 -8.86 3.86 0.86
C PRO A 242 -8.12 4.20 -0.45
N ILE A 243 -6.94 3.63 -0.64
CA ILE A 243 -6.02 3.92 -1.74
C ILE A 243 -5.73 2.64 -2.51
N VAL A 244 -5.99 2.65 -3.83
CA VAL A 244 -5.49 1.61 -4.74
C VAL A 244 -3.99 1.78 -4.92
N LEU A 245 -3.23 0.71 -4.60
CA LEU A 245 -1.77 0.69 -4.63
C LEU A 245 -1.23 -0.09 -5.82
N TYR A 246 -1.99 -1.08 -6.28
CA TYR A 246 -1.66 -1.89 -7.43
C TYR A 246 -2.93 -2.26 -8.19
N MET A 247 -2.84 -2.19 -9.51
CA MET A 247 -3.82 -2.72 -10.44
C MET A 247 -3.08 -3.62 -11.43
N GLY A 248 -3.54 -4.85 -11.56
CA GLY A 248 -3.07 -5.79 -12.56
C GLY A 248 -3.64 -5.46 -13.94
N ASN A 249 -3.89 -6.48 -14.75
CA ASN A 249 -4.48 -6.28 -16.08
C ASN A 249 -5.96 -5.91 -15.96
N VAL A 250 -6.31 -4.72 -16.43
CA VAL A 250 -7.66 -4.15 -16.36
C VAL A 250 -8.03 -3.47 -17.67
N THR A 251 -9.31 -3.48 -18.00
CA THR A 251 -9.89 -2.71 -19.09
C THR A 251 -10.54 -1.45 -18.52
N GLU A 252 -10.19 -0.28 -19.06
CA GLU A 252 -10.85 0.98 -18.73
C GLU A 252 -12.13 1.13 -19.55
N GLU A 253 -13.26 1.32 -18.88
CA GLU A 253 -14.56 1.56 -19.51
C GLU A 253 -15.17 2.89 -19.06
N ASP A 254 -15.54 3.72 -20.03
CA ASP A 254 -16.14 5.02 -19.77
C ASP A 254 -17.61 4.91 -19.33
N GLY A 255 -17.96 5.66 -18.29
CA GLY A 255 -19.33 6.00 -17.93
C GLY A 255 -19.87 7.18 -18.74
N GLU A 256 -21.13 7.51 -18.49
CA GLU A 256 -21.78 8.65 -19.12
C GLU A 256 -21.18 9.98 -18.63
N VAL A 257 -21.07 10.95 -19.54
CA VAL A 257 -20.57 12.30 -19.24
C VAL A 257 -21.71 13.20 -18.80
N TYR A 258 -21.55 13.80 -17.63
CA TYR A 258 -22.45 14.78 -17.05
C TYR A 258 -21.84 16.17 -17.14
N SER A 259 -22.67 17.19 -17.27
CA SER A 259 -22.19 18.57 -17.35
C SER A 259 -23.14 19.59 -16.74
N THR A 260 -22.57 20.74 -16.37
CA THR A 260 -23.30 21.93 -15.95
C THR A 260 -22.48 23.18 -16.27
N SER A 261 -23.03 24.36 -16.01
CA SER A 261 -22.29 25.63 -16.03
C SER A 261 -22.21 26.23 -14.63
N LEU A 262 -21.20 27.07 -14.40
CA LEU A 262 -20.99 27.73 -13.11
C LEU A 262 -22.14 28.67 -12.72
N GLY A 263 -22.69 29.41 -13.69
CA GLY A 263 -23.68 30.48 -13.47
C GLY A 263 -23.06 31.72 -12.84
N SER A 264 -23.79 32.83 -12.84
CA SER A 264 -23.35 34.12 -12.24
C SER A 264 -24.07 34.35 -10.92
N HIS A 265 -23.29 34.68 -9.88
CA HIS A 265 -23.75 35.13 -8.57
C HIS A 265 -22.78 36.22 -8.06
N PRO A 266 -22.89 37.44 -8.60
CA PRO A 266 -21.96 38.53 -8.29
C PRO A 266 -21.94 38.89 -6.81
N GLU A 267 -23.04 38.66 -6.08
CA GLU A 267 -23.17 38.86 -4.64
C GLU A 267 -22.14 38.07 -3.81
N TYR A 268 -21.63 36.94 -4.35
CA TYR A 268 -20.59 36.11 -3.73
C TYR A 268 -19.25 36.20 -4.47
N GLY A 269 -19.14 37.06 -5.48
CA GLY A 269 -17.94 37.25 -6.30
C GLY A 269 -17.69 36.14 -7.31
N ASP A 270 -18.00 36.40 -8.59
CA ASP A 270 -17.86 35.38 -9.64
C ASP A 270 -16.44 34.83 -9.82
N GLY A 271 -15.40 35.63 -9.55
CA GLY A 271 -14.00 35.16 -9.59
C GLY A 271 -13.66 34.15 -8.50
N VAL A 272 -14.14 34.36 -7.27
CA VAL A 272 -13.97 33.40 -6.15
C VAL A 272 -14.75 32.12 -6.46
N ARG A 273 -15.95 32.26 -7.02
CA ARG A 273 -16.77 31.12 -7.44
C ARG A 273 -16.11 30.28 -8.51
N GLU A 274 -15.51 30.92 -9.52
CA GLU A 274 -14.75 30.20 -10.55
C GLU A 274 -13.55 29.46 -9.95
N PHE A 275 -12.77 30.14 -9.10
CA PHE A 275 -11.65 29.52 -8.39
C PHE A 275 -12.09 28.26 -7.63
N ASN A 276 -13.15 28.39 -6.80
CA ASN A 276 -13.67 27.27 -6.01
C ASN A 276 -14.21 26.13 -6.86
N ALA A 277 -14.83 26.43 -8.00
CA ALA A 277 -15.31 25.40 -8.92
C ALA A 277 -14.14 24.60 -9.52
N ARG A 278 -13.05 25.29 -9.89
CA ARG A 278 -11.82 24.64 -10.38
C ARG A 278 -11.12 23.85 -9.28
N SER A 279 -11.04 24.39 -8.07
CA SER A 279 -10.51 23.67 -6.89
C SER A 279 -11.30 22.39 -6.64
N PHE A 280 -12.64 22.42 -6.70
CA PHE A 280 -13.45 21.21 -6.54
C PHE A 280 -13.14 20.17 -7.62
N VAL A 281 -13.05 20.60 -8.88
CA VAL A 281 -12.68 19.71 -9.99
C VAL A 281 -11.29 19.12 -9.77
N ASP A 282 -10.28 19.91 -9.40
CA ASP A 282 -8.94 19.41 -9.14
C ASP A 282 -8.88 18.44 -7.95
N ALA A 283 -9.63 18.74 -6.88
CA ALA A 283 -9.75 17.88 -5.71
C ALA A 283 -10.25 16.47 -6.04
N TRP A 284 -11.23 16.35 -6.94
CA TRP A 284 -11.88 15.08 -7.25
C TRP A 284 -11.33 14.39 -8.51
N ASN A 285 -10.76 15.14 -9.45
CA ASN A 285 -10.26 14.59 -10.69
C ASN A 285 -9.11 13.58 -10.47
N ASN A 286 -9.23 12.43 -11.14
CA ASN A 286 -8.37 11.26 -11.02
C ASN A 286 -8.40 10.57 -9.65
N THR A 287 -9.46 10.78 -8.86
CA THR A 287 -9.66 10.02 -7.63
C THR A 287 -10.15 8.62 -7.95
N VAL A 288 -9.34 7.62 -7.60
CA VAL A 288 -9.68 6.20 -7.71
C VAL A 288 -10.19 5.68 -6.37
N ILE A 289 -11.41 5.14 -6.38
CA ILE A 289 -12.09 4.58 -5.21
C ILE A 289 -12.08 3.06 -5.31
N PRO A 290 -11.42 2.35 -4.38
CA PRO A 290 -11.37 0.88 -4.37
C PRO A 290 -12.76 0.21 -4.31
N PRO A 291 -12.85 -1.09 -4.65
CA PRO A 291 -14.09 -1.86 -4.53
C PRO A 291 -14.70 -1.77 -3.13
N ASN A 292 -16.03 -1.70 -3.06
CA ASN A 292 -16.79 -1.77 -1.79
C ASN A 292 -16.27 -0.83 -0.69
N SER A 293 -15.83 0.37 -1.07
CA SER A 293 -15.18 1.33 -0.17
C SER A 293 -15.69 2.76 -0.40
N SER A 294 -15.34 3.69 0.50
CA SER A 294 -15.73 5.10 0.38
C SER A 294 -14.49 6.00 0.31
N GLY A 295 -14.35 6.75 -0.77
CA GLY A 295 -13.22 7.65 -1.03
C GLY A 295 -13.57 9.12 -0.83
N ASN A 296 -12.52 9.94 -0.69
CA ASN A 296 -12.56 11.40 -0.53
C ASN A 296 -11.84 12.07 -1.70
N GLY A 297 -11.95 13.39 -1.84
CA GLY A 297 -11.06 14.19 -2.67
C GLY A 297 -9.69 14.42 -2.03
N LYS A 298 -8.78 15.13 -2.72
CA LYS A 298 -7.42 15.45 -2.27
C LYS A 298 -7.41 16.48 -1.11
N ALA A 299 -6.62 16.23 -0.07
CA ALA A 299 -6.62 17.03 1.17
C ALA A 299 -5.94 18.41 1.07
N TYR A 300 -5.07 18.61 0.08
CA TYR A 300 -4.25 19.83 -0.03
C TYR A 300 -4.86 20.93 -0.90
N ILE A 301 -6.14 20.78 -1.29
CA ILE A 301 -6.81 21.72 -2.18
C ILE A 301 -7.52 22.80 -1.36
N ASP A 302 -7.07 24.04 -1.54
CA ASP A 302 -7.66 25.20 -0.90
C ASP A 302 -8.93 25.68 -1.61
N PHE A 303 -9.86 26.19 -0.79
CA PHE A 303 -11.07 26.85 -1.23
C PHE A 303 -11.11 28.29 -0.72
N GLY A 304 -11.41 29.23 -1.61
CA GLY A 304 -11.64 30.62 -1.28
C GLY A 304 -12.94 30.82 -0.50
N SER A 305 -12.91 31.74 0.46
CA SER A 305 -14.06 32.11 1.28
C SER A 305 -14.76 33.34 0.72
N ALA A 306 -16.08 33.31 0.65
CA ALA A 306 -16.95 34.45 0.33
C ALA A 306 -17.95 34.67 1.47
N SER A 307 -18.21 35.94 1.80
CA SER A 307 -19.12 36.31 2.90
C SER A 307 -20.55 35.86 2.60
N ASP A 308 -21.18 35.19 3.57
CA ASP A 308 -22.57 34.74 3.49
C ASP A 308 -23.18 34.72 4.89
N SER A 309 -24.19 35.55 5.11
CA SER A 309 -24.89 35.64 6.41
C SER A 309 -25.69 34.39 6.76
N ASN A 310 -25.99 33.53 5.78
CA ASN A 310 -26.72 32.29 5.98
C ASN A 310 -25.77 31.12 6.32
N ALA A 311 -24.48 31.26 6.04
CA ALA A 311 -23.49 30.27 6.40
C ALA A 311 -23.23 30.31 7.92
N PRO A 312 -23.16 29.16 8.62
CA PRO A 312 -22.96 29.12 10.07
C PRO A 312 -21.73 29.89 10.58
N GLY A 313 -20.68 30.00 9.77
CA GLY A 313 -19.45 30.75 10.08
C GLY A 313 -19.40 32.16 9.47
N GLY A 314 -20.50 32.68 8.90
CA GLY A 314 -20.57 33.97 8.22
C GLY A 314 -19.89 34.00 6.84
N SER A 315 -19.38 32.87 6.36
CA SER A 315 -18.79 32.72 5.03
C SER A 315 -18.86 31.28 4.53
N ALA A 316 -18.76 31.11 3.21
CA ALA A 316 -18.80 29.82 2.54
C ALA A 316 -17.94 29.78 1.27
N SER A 317 -17.57 28.58 0.85
CA SER A 317 -16.86 28.33 -0.41
C SER A 317 -17.82 28.33 -1.60
N HIS A 318 -18.45 29.46 -1.91
CA HIS A 318 -19.38 29.55 -3.05
C HIS A 318 -18.70 29.16 -4.36
N GLY A 319 -19.46 28.50 -5.26
CA GLY A 319 -18.93 27.98 -6.54
C GLY A 319 -18.67 26.47 -6.54
N VAL A 320 -18.70 25.79 -5.38
CA VAL A 320 -18.55 24.33 -5.30
C VAL A 320 -19.80 23.54 -5.67
N CYS A 321 -21.00 24.12 -5.54
CA CYS A 321 -22.26 23.41 -5.82
C CYS A 321 -22.40 22.94 -7.28
N PRO A 322 -22.04 23.74 -8.31
CA PRO A 322 -22.07 23.29 -9.69
C PRO A 322 -21.22 22.03 -9.98
N PRO A 323 -19.90 21.98 -9.69
CA PRO A 323 -19.13 20.74 -9.90
C PRO A 323 -19.60 19.60 -9.00
N ALA A 324 -20.03 19.89 -7.77
CA ALA A 324 -20.68 18.92 -6.90
C ALA A 324 -21.93 18.27 -7.53
N ARG A 325 -22.78 19.03 -8.22
CA ARG A 325 -23.93 18.44 -8.95
C ARG A 325 -23.48 17.51 -10.07
N VAL A 326 -22.38 17.83 -10.75
CA VAL A 326 -21.81 16.97 -11.80
C VAL A 326 -21.28 15.67 -11.21
N LEU A 327 -20.50 15.75 -10.12
CA LEU A 327 -20.04 14.57 -9.39
C LEU A 327 -21.22 13.71 -8.93
N ARG A 328 -22.21 14.32 -8.27
CA ARG A 328 -23.43 13.65 -7.81
C ARG A 328 -24.17 12.96 -8.95
N ALA A 329 -24.32 13.62 -10.10
CA ALA A 329 -25.03 13.05 -11.24
C ALA A 329 -24.29 11.83 -11.81
N ALA A 330 -22.97 11.93 -11.99
CA ALA A 330 -22.14 10.82 -12.46
C ALA A 330 -22.17 9.63 -11.48
N VAL A 331 -22.07 9.89 -10.17
CA VAL A 331 -22.14 8.87 -9.12
C VAL A 331 -23.51 8.19 -9.07
N LEU A 332 -24.61 8.94 -9.09
CA LEU A 332 -25.96 8.36 -9.06
C LEU A 332 -26.27 7.56 -10.34
N ALA A 333 -25.78 8.00 -11.50
CA ALA A 333 -25.95 7.28 -12.75
C ALA A 333 -25.20 5.95 -12.80
N GLU A 334 -24.07 5.87 -12.09
CA GLU A 334 -23.32 4.63 -11.87
C GLU A 334 -24.08 3.64 -10.97
N GLY A 335 -25.18 4.06 -10.33
CA GLY A 335 -25.95 3.26 -9.39
C GLY A 335 -25.42 3.32 -7.95
N PHE A 336 -24.53 4.27 -7.66
CA PHE A 336 -24.07 4.53 -6.29
C PHE A 336 -25.10 5.34 -5.49
N GLY A 337 -24.90 5.36 -4.17
CA GLY A 337 -25.69 6.20 -3.28
C GLY A 337 -25.35 7.69 -3.40
N LEU A 338 -26.23 8.54 -2.85
CA LEU A 338 -25.94 9.96 -2.70
C LEU A 338 -24.66 10.14 -1.84
N PRO A 339 -23.65 10.90 -2.31
CA PRO A 339 -22.44 11.11 -1.52
C PRO A 339 -22.72 11.76 -0.16
N VAL A 340 -21.94 11.37 0.85
CA VAL A 340 -21.98 12.02 2.17
C VAL A 340 -21.55 13.48 2.02
N GLY A 341 -22.18 14.39 2.77
CA GLY A 341 -21.94 15.83 2.67
C GLY A 341 -22.67 16.52 1.53
N MET A 342 -23.51 15.78 0.79
CA MET A 342 -24.28 16.31 -0.33
C MET A 342 -25.79 16.08 -0.15
N CYS A 343 -26.60 16.89 -0.84
CA CYS A 343 -28.07 16.71 -0.92
C CYS A 343 -28.55 16.61 -2.37
N GLY A 344 -29.86 16.43 -2.59
CA GLY A 344 -30.47 16.35 -3.92
C GLY A 344 -30.74 17.71 -4.60
N ASP A 345 -30.60 18.81 -3.86
CA ASP A 345 -31.02 20.14 -4.30
C ASP A 345 -30.00 20.83 -5.22
N ASN A 346 -30.28 22.08 -5.60
CA ASN A 346 -29.36 22.89 -6.38
C ASN A 346 -28.08 23.23 -5.58
N ASP A 347 -28.23 23.50 -4.29
CA ASP A 347 -27.13 23.74 -3.35
C ASP A 347 -26.60 22.40 -2.84
N ALA A 348 -25.87 21.72 -3.73
CA ALA A 348 -25.56 20.31 -3.58
C ALA A 348 -24.58 19.98 -2.45
N VAL A 349 -23.80 20.94 -1.94
CA VAL A 349 -22.85 20.73 -0.84
C VAL A 349 -23.45 21.29 0.45
N LEU A 350 -23.53 20.46 1.49
CA LEU A 350 -24.05 20.86 2.78
C LEU A 350 -23.08 21.78 3.53
N PHE A 351 -23.60 22.76 4.27
CA PHE A 351 -22.77 23.56 5.17
C PHE A 351 -22.09 22.68 6.23
N GLY A 352 -20.86 23.04 6.59
CA GLY A 352 -20.06 22.31 7.58
C GLY A 352 -19.29 21.12 7.01
N PHE A 353 -19.37 20.87 5.70
CA PHE A 353 -18.56 19.87 5.01
C PHE A 353 -17.49 20.55 4.16
N ASN A 354 -16.23 20.16 4.35
CA ASN A 354 -15.14 20.47 3.44
C ASN A 354 -15.44 19.82 2.06
N PRO A 355 -15.42 20.59 0.95
CA PRO A 355 -15.80 20.08 -0.37
C PRO A 355 -14.89 18.99 -0.94
N SER A 356 -13.69 18.81 -0.37
CA SER A 356 -12.76 17.75 -0.75
C SER A 356 -12.68 16.66 0.31
N GLU A 357 -12.47 17.04 1.57
CA GLU A 357 -12.08 16.09 2.63
C GLU A 357 -13.27 15.42 3.31
N ASP A 358 -14.41 16.10 3.46
CA ASP A 358 -15.56 15.56 4.22
C ASP A 358 -16.61 14.90 3.32
N ILE A 359 -16.63 15.23 2.03
CA ILE A 359 -17.50 14.56 1.05
C ILE A 359 -16.95 13.15 0.79
N LYS A 360 -17.84 12.15 0.83
CA LYS A 360 -17.49 10.75 0.55
C LYS A 360 -18.34 10.14 -0.54
N VAL A 361 -17.69 9.56 -1.53
CA VAL A 361 -18.33 8.77 -2.60
C VAL A 361 -18.10 7.29 -2.29
N THR A 362 -19.18 6.51 -2.22
CA THR A 362 -19.10 5.06 -1.97
C THR A 362 -19.20 4.30 -3.29
N ASN A 363 -18.15 3.54 -3.60
CA ASN A 363 -18.13 2.60 -4.71
C ASN A 363 -18.73 1.27 -4.24
N ASN A 364 -19.86 0.88 -4.83
CA ASN A 364 -20.57 -0.36 -4.53
C ASN A 364 -20.23 -1.51 -5.49
N HIS A 365 -19.27 -1.30 -6.41
CA HIS A 365 -18.80 -2.36 -7.30
C HIS A 365 -17.68 -3.18 -6.68
N ASP A 366 -17.46 -4.36 -7.27
CA ASP A 366 -16.36 -5.27 -6.95
C ASP A 366 -15.05 -4.92 -7.69
N TYR A 367 -15.01 -3.78 -8.38
CA TYR A 367 -13.84 -3.23 -9.06
C TYR A 367 -13.66 -1.73 -8.72
N PRO A 368 -12.44 -1.18 -8.80
CA PRO A 368 -12.21 0.24 -8.58
C PRO A 368 -12.84 1.10 -9.66
N VAL A 369 -13.20 2.33 -9.30
CA VAL A 369 -13.70 3.35 -10.22
C VAL A 369 -12.90 4.63 -10.08
N LYS A 370 -12.69 5.36 -11.18
CA LYS A 370 -12.03 6.66 -11.21
C LYS A 370 -13.04 7.76 -11.48
N ILE A 371 -13.03 8.79 -10.65
CA ILE A 371 -13.76 10.03 -10.91
C ILE A 371 -12.89 10.89 -11.83
N VAL A 372 -13.42 11.22 -13.01
CA VAL A 372 -12.77 12.13 -13.95
C VAL A 372 -13.62 13.38 -14.06
N MET A 373 -13.00 14.54 -13.79
CA MET A 373 -13.67 15.83 -13.84
C MET A 373 -12.79 16.86 -14.54
N TRP A 374 -13.40 17.75 -15.30
CA TRP A 374 -12.68 18.83 -15.98
C TRP A 374 -13.57 20.06 -16.19
N THR A 375 -12.95 21.17 -16.57
CA THR A 375 -13.64 22.43 -16.86
C THR A 375 -13.20 22.98 -18.21
N GLU A 376 -14.12 23.63 -18.92
CA GLU A 376 -13.83 24.34 -20.17
C GLU A 376 -14.35 25.78 -20.12
N GLY A 377 -13.60 26.71 -20.71
CA GLY A 377 -13.93 28.14 -20.66
C GLY A 377 -13.58 28.80 -19.33
N SER A 378 -14.24 29.93 -19.04
CA SER A 378 -14.00 30.77 -17.85
C SER A 378 -15.26 31.57 -17.48
N GLY A 379 -15.22 32.21 -16.32
CA GLY A 379 -16.27 33.04 -15.77
C GLY A 379 -17.57 32.27 -15.50
N PRO A 380 -18.69 32.99 -15.38
CA PRO A 380 -20.02 32.39 -15.17
C PRO A 380 -20.44 31.36 -16.23
N SER A 381 -19.88 31.46 -17.44
CA SER A 381 -20.13 30.53 -18.55
C SER A 381 -19.25 29.28 -18.54
N MET A 382 -18.31 29.16 -17.59
CA MET A 382 -17.43 28.00 -17.49
C MET A 382 -18.26 26.72 -17.43
N ALA A 383 -18.01 25.82 -18.37
CA ALA A 383 -18.60 24.51 -18.43
C ALA A 383 -17.80 23.57 -17.53
N ILE A 384 -18.52 22.68 -16.84
CA ILE A 384 -17.96 21.76 -15.86
C ILE A 384 -18.49 20.38 -16.24
N TYR A 385 -17.58 19.42 -16.31
CA TYR A 385 -17.85 18.08 -16.78
C TYR A 385 -17.35 17.04 -15.79
N GLY A 386 -17.96 15.86 -15.83
CA GLY A 386 -17.48 14.72 -15.08
C GLY A 386 -18.09 13.41 -15.55
N LYS A 387 -17.35 12.34 -15.34
CA LYS A 387 -17.76 10.95 -15.58
C LYS A 387 -17.09 10.03 -14.57
N ILE A 388 -17.59 8.80 -14.50
CA ILE A 388 -16.91 7.69 -13.84
C ILE A 388 -16.24 6.84 -14.91
N GLU A 389 -14.99 6.42 -14.69
CA GLU A 389 -14.33 5.38 -15.47
C GLU A 389 -14.18 4.12 -14.61
N ARG A 390 -14.49 2.95 -15.18
CA ARG A 390 -14.46 1.66 -14.49
C ARG A 390 -13.17 0.92 -14.84
N PHE A 391 -12.52 0.30 -13.86
CA PHE A 391 -11.37 -0.56 -14.11
C PHE A 391 -11.81 -2.02 -14.01
N ILE A 392 -12.33 -2.61 -15.09
CA ILE A 392 -12.87 -3.99 -15.08
C ILE A 392 -11.71 -5.00 -15.18
N PRO A 393 -11.68 -6.09 -14.39
CA PRO A 393 -10.68 -7.15 -14.57
C PRO A 393 -10.76 -7.70 -16.00
N SER A 394 -9.62 -7.77 -16.68
CA SER A 394 -9.56 -8.31 -18.05
C SER A 394 -9.76 -9.82 -18.12
#